data_AF-A0A0G0N3A0-F1
#
_entry.id   AF-A0A0G0N3A0-F1
#
_cell.length_a   1.000
_cell.length_b   1.000
_cell.length_c   1.000
_cell.angle_alpha   90.00
_cell.angle_beta   90.00
_cell.angle_gamma   90.00
#
_symmetry.space_group_name_H-M   'P 1'
#
loop_
_entity.id
_entity.type
_entity.pdbx_description
1 polymer ?
#
loop_
_entity_poly.entity_id
_entity_poly.type
_entity_poly.pdbx_seq_one_letter_code
_entity_poly.pdbx_strand_id
1 'polypeptide(L)'
;MKKDLTILFFLNLLLFSSVTQLFAAEKYAGSFLLHLYYESESLKLDGDEIGELTIESSTVDFVPPTRSYPLYTASLYDKNNNFLISAKIDQRGGNSEIKSGIVTIIAPFDKKTDRVEISNETGKKIISLSIWGLCNYNKICDSSLGETGGNCSEDCVPKPSATQPSPTPSIKQTLSSSGNRWVMGIWIFSGIILAAGLTMIYIAKKRRES
;
A
#
# COMPACT_ATOMS: atom_id res chain seq x y z
N MET A 1 -28.51 -17.27 -37.80
CA MET A 1 -28.05 -15.85 -37.88
C MET A 1 -28.33 -15.00 -36.66
N LYS A 2 -29.52 -14.95 -36.04
CA LYS A 2 -29.73 -14.14 -34.81
C LYS A 2 -29.01 -14.71 -33.57
N LYS A 3 -28.94 -16.03 -33.42
CA LYS A 3 -28.32 -16.68 -32.25
C LYS A 3 -26.78 -16.53 -32.20
N ASP A 4 -26.14 -16.49 -33.36
CA ASP A 4 -24.67 -16.41 -33.46
C ASP A 4 -24.14 -15.01 -33.11
N LEU A 5 -24.94 -13.96 -33.37
CA LEU A 5 -24.59 -12.57 -33.06
C LEU A 5 -24.64 -12.29 -31.56
N THR A 6 -25.59 -12.90 -30.84
CA THR A 6 -25.76 -12.72 -29.40
C THR A 6 -24.59 -13.33 -28.62
N ILE A 7 -24.07 -14.48 -29.06
CA ILE A 7 -22.93 -15.16 -28.42
C ILE A 7 -21.66 -14.32 -28.56
N LEU A 8 -21.40 -13.73 -29.72
CA LEU A 8 -20.25 -12.87 -29.97
C LEU A 8 -20.27 -11.57 -29.16
N PHE A 9 -21.46 -11.02 -28.89
CA PHE A 9 -21.63 -9.84 -28.05
C PHE A 9 -21.33 -10.14 -26.58
N PHE A 10 -21.86 -11.25 -26.05
CA PHE A 10 -21.57 -11.67 -24.67
C PHE A 10 -20.10 -12.05 -24.45
N LEU A 11 -19.45 -12.67 -25.43
CA LEU A 11 -18.03 -13.02 -25.35
C LEU A 11 -17.13 -11.77 -25.32
N ASN A 12 -17.47 -10.73 -26.08
CA ASN A 12 -16.78 -9.44 -25.99
C ASN A 12 -17.03 -8.75 -24.64
N LEU A 13 -18.26 -8.77 -24.12
CA LEU A 13 -18.58 -8.15 -22.83
C LEU A 13 -17.79 -8.79 -21.68
N LEU A 14 -17.60 -10.11 -21.71
CA LEU A 14 -16.77 -10.85 -20.75
C LEU A 14 -15.29 -10.47 -20.86
N LEU A 15 -14.77 -10.32 -22.08
CA LEU A 15 -13.37 -9.92 -22.31
C LEU A 15 -13.07 -8.46 -21.93
N PHE A 16 -14.06 -7.57 -21.95
CA PHE A 16 -13.90 -6.19 -21.48
C PHE A 16 -13.99 -6.05 -19.95
N SER A 17 -14.66 -6.97 -19.26
CA SER A 17 -14.83 -6.91 -17.80
C SER A 17 -13.55 -7.17 -16.98
N SER A 18 -12.57 -7.85 -17.57
CA SER A 18 -11.36 -8.31 -16.86
C SER A 18 -10.20 -7.30 -16.83
N VAL A 19 -10.33 -6.11 -17.44
CA VAL A 19 -9.19 -5.18 -17.67
C VAL A 19 -9.15 -3.98 -16.71
N THR A 20 -10.07 -3.83 -15.74
CA THR A 20 -10.17 -2.59 -14.93
C THR A 20 -9.92 -2.73 -13.42
N GLN A 21 -9.18 -3.75 -12.98
CA GLN A 21 -8.52 -3.70 -11.67
C GLN A 21 -7.07 -3.24 -11.84
N LEU A 22 -6.90 -2.05 -12.42
CA LEU A 22 -5.64 -1.33 -12.29
C LEU A 22 -5.63 -0.78 -10.87
N PHE A 23 -4.99 -1.50 -9.96
CA PHE A 23 -4.74 -1.03 -8.61
C PHE A 23 -4.13 0.37 -8.71
N ALA A 24 -4.94 1.38 -8.41
CA ALA A 24 -4.41 2.71 -8.18
C ALA A 24 -3.47 2.54 -7.00
N ALA A 25 -2.16 2.67 -7.24
CA ALA A 25 -1.17 2.73 -6.18
C ALA A 25 -1.52 3.98 -5.37
N GLU A 26 -2.31 3.78 -4.32
CA GLU A 26 -2.72 4.85 -3.44
C GLU A 26 -1.46 5.41 -2.79
N LYS A 27 -1.25 6.70 -2.96
CA LYS A 27 -0.02 7.36 -2.53
C LYS A 27 -0.13 7.61 -1.03
N TYR A 28 0.34 6.66 -0.23
CA TYR A 28 0.40 6.80 1.23
C TYR A 28 1.39 7.92 1.63
N ALA A 29 1.12 8.56 2.77
CA ALA A 29 1.92 9.69 3.27
C ALA A 29 3.27 9.23 3.85
N GLY A 30 3.37 7.95 4.25
CA GLY A 30 4.58 7.31 4.76
C GLY A 30 4.30 5.86 5.11
N SER A 31 5.20 5.24 5.88
CA SER A 31 4.95 3.98 6.56
C SER A 31 5.30 4.13 8.04
N PHE A 32 4.67 3.31 8.90
CA PHE A 32 5.13 3.15 10.27
C PHE A 32 5.75 1.78 10.44
N LEU A 33 6.81 1.72 11.24
CA LEU A 33 7.44 0.49 11.69
C LEU A 33 6.97 0.21 13.11
N LEU A 34 6.41 -0.97 13.30
CA LEU A 34 6.05 -1.48 14.61
C LEU A 34 6.91 -2.70 14.92
N HIS A 35 7.72 -2.60 15.95
CA HIS A 35 8.52 -3.71 16.46
C HIS A 35 7.72 -4.49 17.51
N LEU A 36 7.50 -5.77 17.23
CA LEU A 36 6.85 -6.70 18.15
C LEU A 36 7.79 -7.83 18.50
N TYR A 37 7.58 -8.41 19.69
CA TYR A 37 8.29 -9.62 20.07
C TYR A 37 7.39 -10.83 19.90
N TYR A 38 7.79 -11.78 19.07
CA TYR A 38 7.15 -13.08 18.99
C TYR A 38 7.83 -14.02 19.98
N GLU A 39 7.04 -14.63 20.86
CA GLU A 39 7.53 -15.60 21.83
C GLU A 39 6.45 -16.61 22.18
N SER A 40 6.82 -17.90 22.22
CA SER A 40 5.93 -18.98 22.65
C SER A 40 4.56 -18.96 21.95
N GLU A 41 4.59 -18.74 20.63
CA GLU A 41 3.41 -18.68 19.75
C GLU A 41 2.50 -17.46 19.91
N SER A 42 2.86 -16.52 20.79
CA SER A 42 2.14 -15.26 20.98
C SER A 42 2.97 -14.06 20.50
N LEU A 43 2.31 -13.07 19.89
CA LEU A 43 2.89 -11.75 19.69
C LEU A 43 2.67 -10.92 20.95
N LYS A 44 3.74 -10.28 21.41
CA LYS A 44 3.76 -9.34 22.53
C LYS A 44 4.36 -8.02 22.05
N LEU A 45 4.02 -6.94 22.76
CA LEU A 45 4.77 -5.69 22.63
C LEU A 45 6.15 -5.89 23.27
N ASP A 46 7.15 -5.22 22.71
CA ASP A 46 8.51 -5.27 23.23
C ASP A 46 8.60 -4.44 24.53
N GLY A 47 8.50 -5.11 25.68
CA GLY A 47 8.69 -4.50 27.02
C GLY A 47 7.48 -3.74 27.61
N ASP A 48 7.76 -3.03 28.73
CA ASP A 48 6.86 -2.06 29.39
C ASP A 48 6.82 -0.71 28.64
N GLU A 49 7.69 -0.55 27.64
CA GLU A 49 7.72 0.62 26.79
C GLU A 49 6.74 0.43 25.64
N ILE A 50 5.85 1.40 25.50
CA ILE A 50 4.90 1.52 24.40
C ILE A 50 5.71 1.35 23.11
N GLY A 51 5.51 0.22 22.41
CA GLY A 51 6.36 -0.20 21.29
C GLY A 51 6.76 0.99 20.42
N GLU A 52 8.06 1.21 20.28
CA GLU A 52 8.62 2.38 19.61
C GLU A 52 8.05 2.44 18.18
N LEU A 53 7.13 3.37 17.98
CA LEU A 53 6.46 3.58 16.70
C LEU A 53 7.31 4.54 15.88
N THR A 54 8.26 3.98 15.13
CA THR A 54 9.11 4.77 14.26
C THR A 54 8.39 4.99 12.93
N ILE A 55 7.98 6.23 12.65
CA ILE A 55 7.46 6.59 11.33
C ILE A 55 8.66 6.92 10.43
N GLU A 56 9.04 5.97 9.59
CA GLU A 56 10.02 6.23 8.53
C GLU A 56 9.29 6.51 7.22
N SER A 57 9.66 7.59 6.54
CA SER A 57 9.21 7.85 5.18
C SER A 57 9.97 6.96 4.20
N SER A 58 9.77 5.65 4.27
CA SER A 58 10.35 4.69 3.34
C SER A 58 9.26 4.15 2.42
N THR A 59 9.55 4.15 1.11
CA THR A 59 8.75 3.45 0.10
C THR A 59 9.20 1.99 0.10
N VAL A 60 8.80 1.22 1.10
CA VAL A 60 9.07 -0.22 1.11
C VAL A 60 8.00 -0.91 0.28
N ASP A 61 8.42 -1.67 -0.72
CA ASP A 61 7.51 -2.50 -1.50
C ASP A 61 6.91 -3.57 -0.59
N PHE A 62 5.59 -3.51 -0.39
CA PHE A 62 4.87 -4.51 0.38
C PHE A 62 4.88 -5.85 -0.37
N VAL A 63 5.58 -6.84 0.16
CA VAL A 63 5.56 -8.21 -0.38
C VAL A 63 4.55 -9.04 0.42
N PRO A 64 3.43 -9.47 -0.18
CA PRO A 64 2.44 -10.29 0.53
C PRO A 64 3.03 -11.65 0.92
N PRO A 65 2.70 -12.20 2.11
CA PRO A 65 3.21 -13.49 2.55
C PRO A 65 2.70 -14.63 1.66
N THR A 66 3.58 -15.60 1.37
CA THR A 66 3.32 -16.70 0.41
C THR A 66 2.90 -18.03 1.04
N ARG A 67 2.80 -18.15 2.38
CA ARG A 67 2.49 -19.44 3.06
C ARG A 67 1.39 -19.39 4.12
N SER A 68 0.84 -20.58 4.40
CA SER A 68 -0.29 -20.88 5.30
C SER A 68 0.17 -21.20 6.74
N TYR A 69 0.76 -20.22 7.43
CA TYR A 69 0.95 -20.27 8.89
C TYR A 69 -0.19 -19.50 9.58
N PRO A 70 -0.39 -19.61 10.91
CA PRO A 70 -1.31 -18.71 11.61
C PRO A 70 -0.84 -17.27 11.38
N LEU A 71 -1.54 -16.58 10.49
CA LEU A 71 -1.21 -15.22 10.07
C LEU A 71 -1.93 -14.28 11.02
N TYR A 72 -1.16 -13.40 11.65
CA TYR A 72 -1.75 -12.26 12.31
C TYR A 72 -2.24 -11.27 11.26
N THR A 73 -3.26 -10.51 11.60
CA THR A 73 -3.78 -9.44 10.75
C THR A 73 -3.62 -8.12 11.47
N ALA A 74 -2.79 -7.23 10.93
CA ALA A 74 -2.78 -5.82 11.32
C ALA A 74 -3.87 -5.09 10.53
N SER A 75 -4.78 -4.43 11.21
CA SER A 75 -5.85 -3.63 10.63
C SER A 75 -5.72 -2.19 11.10
N LEU A 76 -5.81 -1.26 10.17
CA LEU A 76 -5.74 0.18 10.41
C LEU A 76 -7.15 0.75 10.39
N TYR A 77 -7.44 1.59 11.37
CA TYR A 77 -8.73 2.26 11.51
C TYR A 77 -8.55 3.77 11.54
N ASP A 78 -9.53 4.49 11.01
CA ASP A 78 -9.63 5.93 11.22
C ASP A 78 -10.29 6.26 12.57
N LYS A 79 -10.31 7.56 12.88
CA LYS A 79 -10.90 8.13 14.11
C LYS A 79 -12.39 7.89 14.30
N ASN A 80 -13.09 7.58 13.21
CA ASN A 80 -14.51 7.25 13.23
C ASN A 80 -14.72 5.73 13.29
N ASN A 81 -13.65 4.97 13.53
CA ASN A 81 -13.65 3.52 13.54
C ASN A 81 -13.93 2.86 12.18
N ASN A 82 -13.72 3.58 11.07
CA ASN A 82 -13.81 3.01 9.74
C ASN A 82 -12.52 2.23 9.43
N PHE A 83 -12.69 1.05 8.85
CA PHE A 83 -11.57 0.26 8.35
C PHE A 83 -10.91 0.97 7.16
N LEU A 84 -9.59 1.10 7.21
CA LEU A 84 -8.79 1.65 6.12
C LEU A 84 -8.14 0.54 5.29
N ILE A 85 -7.30 -0.28 5.94
CA ILE A 85 -6.53 -1.33 5.29
C ILE A 85 -6.14 -2.42 6.29
N SER A 86 -5.88 -3.63 5.80
CA SER A 86 -5.29 -4.71 6.57
C SER A 86 -4.12 -5.36 5.86
N ALA A 87 -3.11 -5.75 6.63
CA ALA A 87 -1.99 -6.55 6.17
C ALA A 87 -1.89 -7.85 6.98
N LYS A 88 -1.56 -8.94 6.29
CA LYS A 88 -1.23 -10.22 6.92
C LYS A 88 0.23 -10.22 7.31
N ILE A 89 0.53 -10.67 8.52
CA ILE A 89 1.86 -10.69 9.12
C ILE A 89 2.29 -12.15 9.26
N ASP A 90 3.43 -12.48 8.66
CA ASP A 90 4.12 -13.74 8.89
C ASP A 90 5.26 -13.52 9.88
N GLN A 91 4.95 -13.75 11.16
CA GLN A 91 5.87 -13.64 12.29
C GLN A 91 7.08 -14.59 12.21
N ARG A 92 7.01 -15.62 11.35
CA ARG A 92 8.07 -16.61 11.17
C ARG A 92 8.86 -16.38 9.87
N GLY A 93 8.50 -15.39 9.06
CA GLY A 93 9.14 -15.14 7.76
C GLY A 93 9.19 -16.39 6.86
N GLY A 94 8.20 -17.27 6.99
CA GLY A 94 8.14 -18.55 6.27
C GLY A 94 8.97 -19.70 6.85
N ASN A 95 9.70 -19.50 7.96
CA ASN A 95 10.50 -20.55 8.61
C ASN A 95 9.84 -21.08 9.91
N SER A 96 9.32 -22.31 9.85
CA SER A 96 8.67 -22.96 10.99
C SER A 96 9.57 -23.23 12.20
N GLU A 97 10.89 -23.18 12.04
CA GLU A 97 11.86 -23.41 13.14
C GLU A 97 11.98 -22.20 14.08
N ILE A 98 11.53 -21.02 13.64
CA ILE A 98 11.55 -19.80 14.45
C ILE A 98 10.47 -19.88 15.53
N LYS A 99 10.91 -19.99 16.78
CA LYS A 99 10.03 -20.04 17.98
C LYS A 99 9.91 -18.69 18.69
N SER A 100 10.87 -17.78 18.47
CA SER A 100 10.88 -16.43 19.02
C SER A 100 11.71 -15.47 18.18
N GLY A 101 11.47 -14.17 18.29
CA GLY A 101 12.22 -13.13 17.59
C GLY A 101 11.48 -11.80 17.48
N ILE A 102 12.16 -10.79 16.93
CA ILE A 102 11.57 -9.49 16.64
C ILE A 102 10.85 -9.56 15.29
N VAL A 103 9.60 -9.11 15.27
CA VAL A 103 8.76 -8.99 14.09
C VAL A 103 8.56 -7.51 13.81
N THR A 104 9.07 -7.04 12.68
CA THR A 104 8.86 -5.66 12.23
C THR A 104 7.68 -5.63 11.26
N ILE A 105 6.62 -4.93 11.64
CA ILE A 105 5.48 -4.69 10.77
C ILE A 105 5.67 -3.34 10.11
N ILE A 106 5.71 -3.34 8.79
CA ILE A 106 5.71 -2.12 7.99
C ILE A 106 4.29 -1.98 7.44
N ALA A 107 3.62 -0.91 7.83
CA ALA A 107 2.26 -0.64 7.36
C ALA A 107 2.17 0.80 6.83
N PRO A 108 1.37 1.02 5.77
CA PRO A 108 1.20 2.35 5.22
C PRO A 108 0.54 3.27 6.24
N PHE A 109 1.04 4.50 6.32
CA PHE A 109 0.48 5.54 7.17
C PHE A 109 -0.36 6.51 6.33
N ASP A 110 -1.63 6.64 6.70
CA ASP A 110 -2.50 7.75 6.29
C ASP A 110 -2.67 8.70 7.49
N LYS A 111 -2.75 10.01 7.23
CA LYS A 111 -3.20 11.02 8.21
C LYS A 111 -4.59 10.69 8.80
N LYS A 112 -5.35 9.87 8.08
CA LYS A 112 -6.57 9.14 8.46
C LYS A 112 -6.45 8.32 9.74
N THR A 113 -5.29 7.71 9.92
CA THR A 113 -5.09 6.55 10.81
C THR A 113 -5.10 6.98 12.26
N ASP A 114 -5.99 6.37 13.03
CA ASP A 114 -6.13 6.57 14.48
C ASP A 114 -5.53 5.44 15.28
N ARG A 115 -5.78 4.21 14.86
CA ARG A 115 -5.28 3.05 15.59
C ARG A 115 -4.93 1.88 14.70
N VAL A 116 -4.02 1.07 15.21
CA VAL A 116 -3.62 -0.22 14.66
C VAL A 116 -4.13 -1.30 15.58
N GLU A 117 -4.87 -2.25 15.04
CA GLU A 117 -5.27 -3.45 15.76
C GLU A 117 -4.61 -4.67 15.15
N ILE A 118 -4.00 -5.50 15.99
CA ILE A 118 -3.47 -6.79 15.58
C ILE A 118 -4.37 -7.85 16.13
N SER A 119 -4.85 -8.70 15.24
CA SER A 119 -5.70 -9.84 15.56
C SER A 119 -5.02 -11.13 15.17
N ASN A 120 -5.29 -12.20 15.91
CA ASN A 120 -4.86 -13.54 15.54
C ASN A 120 -5.73 -14.11 14.40
N GLU A 121 -5.44 -15.35 13.98
CA GLU A 121 -6.19 -16.05 12.92
C GLU A 121 -7.68 -16.26 13.22
N THR A 122 -8.08 -16.23 14.49
CA THR A 122 -9.49 -16.33 14.92
C THR A 122 -10.23 -14.99 14.87
N GLY A 123 -9.54 -13.90 14.53
CA GLY A 123 -10.08 -12.54 14.59
C GLY A 123 -10.11 -11.95 16.00
N LYS A 124 -9.54 -12.63 17.00
CA LYS A 124 -9.41 -12.10 18.36
C LYS A 124 -8.32 -11.03 18.37
N LYS A 125 -8.69 -9.82 18.79
CA LYS A 125 -7.76 -8.70 19.01
C LYS A 125 -6.80 -9.06 20.13
N ILE A 126 -5.50 -8.96 19.85
CA ILE A 126 -4.43 -9.21 20.81
C ILE A 126 -3.70 -7.92 21.19
N ILE A 127 -3.57 -6.99 20.25
CA ILE A 127 -2.88 -5.71 20.45
C ILE A 127 -3.76 -4.63 19.84
N SER A 128 -3.92 -3.52 20.55
CA SER A 128 -4.58 -2.32 20.05
C SER A 128 -3.71 -1.13 20.45
N LEU A 129 -3.16 -0.47 19.44
CA LEU A 129 -2.28 0.69 19.61
C LEU A 129 -3.01 1.90 19.03
N SER A 130 -3.25 2.89 19.87
CA SER A 130 -3.65 4.20 19.39
C SER A 130 -2.41 4.93 18.90
N ILE A 131 -2.48 5.43 17.68
CA ILE A 131 -1.48 6.30 17.04
C ILE A 131 -1.76 7.76 17.43
N TRP A 132 -2.91 8.05 18.05
CA TRP A 132 -3.24 9.37 18.56
C TRP A 132 -2.35 9.72 19.73
N GLY A 133 -1.70 10.88 19.63
CA GLY A 133 -0.71 11.34 20.59
C GLY A 133 0.69 11.51 20.01
N LEU A 134 0.95 11.03 18.78
CA LEU A 134 2.17 11.39 18.07
C LEU A 134 2.22 12.88 17.75
N CYS A 135 1.10 13.51 17.37
CA CYS A 135 1.01 14.96 17.18
C CYS A 135 -0.03 15.51 18.16
N ASN A 136 0.36 16.43 19.02
CA ASN A 136 -0.53 17.01 20.03
C ASN A 136 -1.16 18.34 19.57
N TYR A 137 -0.85 18.82 18.36
CA TYR A 137 -1.37 20.03 17.73
C TYR A 137 -1.12 21.32 18.53
N ASN A 138 -0.11 21.33 19.40
CA ASN A 138 0.24 22.49 20.23
C ASN A 138 1.15 23.52 19.51
N LYS A 139 1.48 23.29 18.23
CA LYS A 139 2.40 24.09 17.40
C LYS A 139 3.87 24.04 17.86
N ILE A 140 4.25 23.02 18.62
CA ILE A 140 5.60 22.80 19.14
C ILE A 140 5.98 21.40 18.72
N CYS A 141 7.01 21.28 17.88
CA CYS A 141 7.60 19.99 17.51
C CYS A 141 8.24 19.31 18.74
N ASP A 142 7.49 18.43 19.39
CA ASP A 142 7.93 17.68 20.58
C ASP A 142 8.58 16.34 20.19
N SER A 143 9.90 16.32 20.14
CA SER A 143 10.65 15.10 19.84
C SER A 143 10.43 13.98 20.87
N SER A 144 10.01 14.30 22.09
CA SER A 144 9.72 13.29 23.12
C SER A 144 8.42 12.51 22.85
N LEU A 145 7.53 13.08 22.02
CA LEU A 145 6.33 12.42 21.49
C LEU A 145 6.57 11.80 20.10
N GLY A 146 7.80 11.87 19.59
CA GLY A 146 8.13 11.42 18.24
C GLY A 146 7.64 12.37 17.14
N GLU A 147 7.36 13.64 17.45
CA GLU A 147 6.97 14.64 16.46
C GLU A 147 8.15 15.01 15.55
N THR A 148 7.90 14.97 14.25
CA THR A 148 8.83 15.35 13.19
C THR A 148 8.10 16.16 12.11
N GLY A 149 8.85 16.88 11.27
CA GLY A 149 8.27 17.58 10.11
C GLY A 149 7.55 16.65 9.12
N GLY A 150 7.85 15.34 9.15
CA GLY A 150 7.25 14.34 8.26
C GLY A 150 5.90 13.80 8.73
N ASN A 151 5.72 13.62 10.04
CA ASN A 151 4.47 13.08 10.62
C ASN A 151 3.55 14.18 11.19
N CYS A 152 4.11 15.28 11.73
CA CYS A 152 3.38 16.33 12.44
C CYS A 152 3.64 17.70 11.81
N SER A 153 3.28 17.87 10.55
CA SER A 153 3.56 19.12 9.79
C SER A 153 2.93 20.38 10.38
N GLU A 154 1.89 20.24 11.20
CA GLU A 154 1.23 21.36 11.88
C GLU A 154 2.00 21.81 13.14
N ASP A 155 2.64 20.89 13.84
CA ASP A 155 3.45 21.16 15.03
C ASP A 155 4.91 21.47 14.68
N CYS A 156 5.44 20.71 13.73
CA CYS A 156 6.79 20.82 13.20
C CYS A 156 6.83 21.68 11.95
N VAL A 157 6.34 22.91 12.04
CA VAL A 157 6.49 23.89 10.96
C VAL A 157 7.99 24.15 10.78
N PRO A 158 8.57 23.90 9.59
CA PRO A 158 9.97 24.20 9.35
C PRO A 158 10.17 25.70 9.57
N LYS A 159 10.88 26.05 10.65
CA LYS A 159 11.28 27.43 10.90
C LYS A 159 12.03 27.89 9.65
N PRO A 160 11.66 29.03 9.04
CA PRO A 160 12.44 29.57 7.93
C PRO A 160 13.87 29.72 8.43
N SER A 161 14.75 28.87 7.91
CA SER A 161 16.16 28.85 8.26
C SER A 161 16.66 30.26 7.95
N ALA A 162 17.08 30.99 8.96
CA ALA A 162 17.67 32.31 8.76
C ALA A 162 18.88 32.10 7.85
N THR A 163 18.73 32.50 6.59
CA THR A 163 19.71 32.33 5.53
C THR A 163 21.04 32.94 5.96
N GLN A 164 21.96 32.12 6.46
CA GLN A 164 23.37 32.47 6.48
C GLN A 164 23.87 32.21 5.05
N PRO A 165 24.29 33.24 4.29
CA PRO A 165 24.79 33.05 2.93
C PRO A 165 26.12 32.29 3.00
N SER A 166 26.09 31.01 2.64
CA SER A 166 27.29 30.22 2.37
C SER A 166 27.35 29.95 0.86
N PRO A 167 28.47 30.23 0.18
CA PRO A 167 28.56 30.10 -1.26
C PRO A 167 28.45 28.64 -1.71
N THR A 168 27.54 28.46 -2.67
CA THR A 168 27.25 27.29 -3.50
C THR A 168 28.49 26.59 -4.07
N PRO A 169 28.47 25.25 -4.14
CA PRO A 169 28.51 24.61 -5.45
C PRO A 169 27.23 23.82 -5.74
N SER A 170 26.73 24.07 -6.95
CA SER A 170 25.48 23.59 -7.51
C SER A 170 25.72 22.21 -8.11
N ILE A 171 25.07 21.18 -7.58
CA ILE A 171 24.80 19.96 -8.32
C ILE A 171 23.29 19.72 -8.29
N LYS A 172 22.62 20.15 -9.37
CA LYS A 172 21.26 19.73 -9.70
C LYS A 172 21.31 18.28 -10.15
N GLN A 173 20.89 17.34 -9.30
CA GLN A 173 20.43 16.04 -9.78
C GLN A 173 18.91 16.10 -9.97
N THR A 174 18.52 16.24 -11.21
CA THR A 174 17.15 16.11 -11.68
C THR A 174 16.88 14.63 -11.91
N LEU A 175 16.39 13.90 -10.90
CA LEU A 175 15.90 12.54 -11.13
C LEU A 175 14.47 12.62 -11.68
N SER A 176 14.39 12.80 -13.00
CA SER A 176 13.15 12.73 -13.77
C SER A 176 12.68 11.27 -13.82
N SER A 177 11.89 10.85 -12.84
CA SER A 177 11.05 9.65 -12.96
C SER A 177 9.85 9.96 -13.86
N SER A 178 10.14 10.11 -15.15
CA SER A 178 9.18 10.12 -16.24
C SER A 178 8.82 8.66 -16.55
N GLY A 179 7.98 8.05 -15.71
CA GLY A 179 7.41 6.74 -15.98
C GLY A 179 6.68 6.76 -17.33
N ASN A 180 7.14 5.92 -18.26
CA ASN A 180 6.71 5.84 -19.66
C ASN A 180 5.20 5.54 -19.82
N ARG A 181 4.36 6.57 -19.74
CA ARG A 181 2.90 6.49 -20.03
C ARG A 181 2.60 6.02 -21.46
N TRP A 182 3.57 6.10 -22.37
CA TRP A 182 3.43 5.67 -23.77
C TRP A 182 3.34 4.15 -23.95
N VAL A 183 3.94 3.36 -23.05
CA VAL A 183 3.93 1.89 -23.18
C VAL A 183 2.51 1.33 -22.97
N MET A 184 1.72 1.91 -22.06
CA MET A 184 0.31 1.57 -21.85
C MET A 184 -0.55 1.84 -23.10
N GLY A 185 -0.30 2.94 -23.81
CA GLY A 185 -1.02 3.28 -25.03
C GLY A 185 -0.85 2.22 -26.13
N ILE A 186 0.37 1.70 -26.32
CA ILE A 186 0.69 0.73 -27.36
C ILE A 186 -0.12 -0.56 -27.20
N TRP A 187 -0.32 -1.05 -25.96
CA TRP A 187 -1.08 -2.28 -25.69
C TRP A 187 -2.59 -2.10 -25.93
N ILE A 188 -3.14 -0.92 -25.65
CA ILE A 188 -4.56 -0.63 -25.91
C ILE A 188 -4.83 -0.55 -27.41
N PHE A 189 -3.95 0.13 -28.17
CA PHE A 189 -4.11 0.24 -29.62
C PHE A 189 -3.92 -1.09 -30.35
N SER A 190 -3.00 -1.95 -29.90
CA SER A 190 -2.80 -3.28 -30.52
C SER A 190 -4.02 -4.19 -30.36
N GLY A 191 -4.68 -4.16 -29.20
CA GLY A 191 -5.92 -4.91 -28.95
C GLY A 191 -7.07 -4.48 -29.89
N ILE A 192 -7.24 -3.18 -30.10
CA ILE A 192 -8.28 -2.63 -31.00
C ILE A 192 -8.04 -3.06 -32.45
N ILE A 193 -6.79 -3.02 -32.93
CA ILE A 193 -6.43 -3.40 -34.30
C ILE A 193 -6.69 -4.89 -34.54
N LEU A 194 -6.31 -5.76 -33.60
CA LEU A 194 -6.56 -7.20 -33.71
C LEU A 194 -8.05 -7.53 -33.72
N ALA A 195 -8.83 -6.90 -32.85
CA ALA A 195 -10.29 -7.08 -32.82
C ALA A 195 -10.91 -6.67 -34.16
N ALA A 196 -10.60 -5.47 -34.67
CA ALA A 196 -11.13 -4.98 -35.95
C ALA A 196 -10.73 -5.89 -37.14
N GLY A 197 -9.49 -6.38 -37.15
CA GLY A 197 -8.99 -7.31 -38.18
C GLY A 197 -9.77 -8.62 -38.21
N LEU A 198 -10.03 -9.23 -37.05
CA LEU A 198 -10.82 -10.45 -36.94
C LEU A 198 -12.27 -10.24 -37.39
N THR A 199 -12.89 -9.08 -37.07
CA THR A 199 -14.25 -8.76 -37.52
C THR A 199 -14.33 -8.62 -39.04
N MET A 200 -13.32 -7.99 -39.67
CA MET A 200 -13.27 -7.83 -41.13
C MET A 200 -13.09 -9.17 -41.86
N ILE A 201 -12.23 -10.06 -41.35
CA ILE A 201 -12.06 -11.42 -41.90
C ILE A 201 -13.36 -12.21 -41.81
N TYR A 202 -14.05 -12.13 -40.67
CA TYR A 202 -15.35 -12.79 -40.48
C TYR A 202 -16.41 -12.30 -41.48
N ILE A 203 -16.52 -10.97 -41.67
CA ILE A 203 -17.45 -10.38 -42.65
C ILE A 203 -17.09 -10.81 -44.08
N ALA A 204 -15.80 -10.82 -44.43
CA ALA A 204 -15.33 -11.23 -45.76
C ALA A 204 -15.64 -12.70 -46.06
N LYS A 205 -15.43 -13.60 -45.09
CA LYS A 205 -15.78 -15.02 -45.22
C LYS A 205 -17.28 -15.20 -45.45
N LYS A 206 -18.10 -14.51 -44.67
CA LYS A 206 -19.56 -14.58 -44.78
C LYS A 206 -20.09 -14.11 -46.14
N ARG A 207 -19.43 -13.13 -46.78
CA ARG A 207 -19.79 -12.68 -48.13
C ARG A 207 -19.45 -13.66 -49.25
N ARG A 208 -18.59 -14.65 -49.01
CA ARG A 208 -18.27 -15.70 -50.01
C ARG A 208 -19.24 -16.87 -49.96
N GLU A 209 -19.92 -17.06 -48.83
CA GLU A 209 -20.88 -18.15 -48.61
C GLU A 209 -22.33 -17.73 -48.97
N SER A 210 -22.56 -16.46 -49.33
CA SER A 210 -23.84 -15.90 -49.78
C SER A 210 -23.77 -15.50 -51.24
#